data_AF-A0A5N0IMC2-F1
#
_entry.id   AF-A0A5N0IMC2-F1
#
_cell.length_a   1.000
_cell.length_b   1.000
_cell.length_c   1.000
_cell.angle_alpha   90.00
_cell.angle_beta   90.00
_cell.angle_gamma   90.00
#
_symmetry.space_group_name_H-M   'P 1'
#
loop_
_entity.id
_entity.type
_entity.pdbx_description
1 polymer ?
#
loop_
_entity_poly.entity_id
_entity_poly.type
_entity_poly.pdbx_seq_one_letter_code
_entity_poly.pdbx_strand_id
1 'polypeptide(L)'
;MVNYRLAATHRGTTWLTRLGATVGCVVAIVLSAAVASADPPDPHDPDLTKNFCPGGQWGVGRLRVCDGEHYPDGSYWHQWTGGNVLVGPTWNYDCVGDSGNNVFPASPPPGGCGGAIPPDQPEQPAN
;
A
#
# COMPACT_ATOMS: atom_id res chain seq x y z
N MET A 1 -44.34 64.28 -36.60
CA MET A 1 -43.59 63.76 -37.75
C MET A 1 -43.77 62.25 -37.80
N VAL A 2 -44.24 61.77 -38.96
CA VAL A 2 -44.02 60.46 -39.62
C VAL A 2 -44.24 59.15 -38.84
N ASN A 3 -45.26 58.42 -39.28
CA ASN A 3 -45.50 56.97 -39.08
C ASN A 3 -44.52 56.12 -39.91
N TYR A 4 -44.37 54.82 -39.62
CA TYR A 4 -44.68 53.69 -40.54
C TYR A 4 -44.39 52.34 -39.86
N ARG A 5 -45.32 51.39 -40.02
CA ARG A 5 -45.22 50.00 -39.56
C ARG A 5 -44.40 49.16 -40.55
N LEU A 6 -43.67 48.16 -40.09
CA LEU A 6 -43.44 46.93 -40.86
C LEU A 6 -43.45 45.69 -39.96
N ALA A 7 -44.23 44.72 -40.39
CA ALA A 7 -44.31 43.37 -39.87
C ALA A 7 -43.21 42.50 -40.49
N ALA A 8 -42.75 41.48 -39.76
CA ALA A 8 -42.13 40.31 -40.36
C ALA A 8 -42.69 39.06 -39.67
N THR A 9 -43.69 38.46 -40.32
CA THR A 9 -44.14 37.11 -40.04
C THR A 9 -43.23 36.16 -40.82
N HIS A 10 -42.41 35.37 -40.13
CA HIS A 10 -41.90 34.12 -40.71
C HIS A 10 -42.81 32.98 -40.24
N ARG A 11 -43.63 32.49 -41.17
CA ARG A 11 -44.35 31.22 -41.06
C ARG A 11 -43.35 30.08 -41.32
N GLY A 12 -43.54 28.99 -40.59
CA GLY A 12 -43.07 27.66 -40.94
C GLY A 12 -41.88 27.20 -40.09
N THR A 13 -41.70 25.93 -39.74
CA THR A 13 -42.45 24.71 -40.02
C THR A 13 -41.86 23.67 -39.07
N THR A 14 -42.74 22.97 -38.36
CA THR A 14 -42.55 21.66 -37.71
C THR A 14 -41.31 21.36 -36.86
N TRP A 15 -41.56 21.23 -35.55
CA TRP A 15 -41.35 20.00 -34.78
C TRP A 15 -40.21 19.10 -35.26
N LEU A 16 -39.05 19.14 -34.59
CA LEU A 16 -38.15 17.99 -34.50
C LEU A 16 -37.36 18.04 -33.18
N THR A 17 -37.95 17.35 -32.21
CA THR A 17 -37.27 16.32 -31.40
C THR A 17 -35.85 16.66 -30.97
N ARG A 18 -35.70 17.24 -29.78
CA ARG A 18 -34.47 17.11 -28.98
C ARG A 18 -34.80 16.67 -27.56
N LEU A 19 -35.54 15.56 -27.46
CA LEU A 19 -35.46 14.66 -26.32
C LEU A 19 -34.21 13.79 -26.55
N GLY A 20 -33.10 14.10 -25.90
CA GLY A 20 -31.93 13.23 -25.93
C GLY A 20 -30.61 13.98 -25.90
N ALA A 21 -30.25 14.55 -24.76
CA ALA A 21 -28.85 14.92 -24.48
C ALA A 21 -28.60 15.19 -22.97
N THR A 22 -29.11 14.36 -22.05
CA THR A 22 -28.81 14.54 -20.61
C THR A 22 -28.38 13.27 -19.88
N VAL A 23 -28.13 12.16 -20.57
CA VAL A 23 -27.64 10.91 -19.96
C VAL A 23 -26.20 10.63 -20.40
N GLY A 24 -25.28 11.53 -20.06
CA GLY A 24 -23.88 11.42 -20.49
C GLY A 24 -22.81 11.84 -19.49
N CYS A 25 -23.15 12.40 -18.33
CA CYS A 25 -22.16 13.01 -17.43
C CYS A 25 -21.93 12.32 -16.08
N VAL A 26 -22.58 11.18 -15.79
CA VAL A 26 -22.46 10.55 -14.46
C VAL A 26 -21.44 9.40 -14.40
N VAL A 27 -21.01 8.84 -15.55
CA VAL A 27 -20.12 7.65 -15.56
C VAL A 27 -18.66 8.00 -15.27
N ALA A 28 -18.21 9.23 -15.53
CA ALA A 28 -16.79 9.59 -15.38
C ALA A 28 -16.30 9.68 -13.92
N ILE A 29 -17.20 9.86 -12.95
CA ILE A 29 -16.84 10.04 -11.52
C ILE A 29 -16.67 8.69 -10.81
N VAL A 30 -17.26 7.61 -11.33
CA VAL A 30 -17.26 6.28 -10.67
C VAL A 30 -15.98 5.47 -10.98
N LEU A 31 -15.15 5.93 -11.91
CA LEU A 31 -13.94 5.23 -12.39
C LEU A 31 -12.64 5.93 -11.98
N SER A 32 -12.65 6.80 -10.97
CA SER A 32 -11.42 7.25 -10.33
C SER A 32 -10.82 6.09 -9.53
N ALA A 33 -10.17 5.16 -10.20
CA ALA A 33 -9.31 4.18 -9.56
C ALA A 33 -8.26 4.95 -8.76
N ALA A 34 -8.32 4.86 -7.44
CA ALA A 34 -7.26 5.36 -6.59
C ALA A 34 -5.95 4.71 -7.05
N VAL A 35 -5.01 5.52 -7.53
CA VAL A 35 -3.68 5.04 -7.88
C VAL A 35 -2.99 4.80 -6.56
N ALA A 36 -2.95 3.55 -6.11
CA ALA A 36 -2.12 3.17 -4.97
C ALA A 36 -0.66 3.30 -5.42
N SER A 37 0.02 4.36 -4.96
CA SER A 37 1.47 4.39 -5.02
C SER A 37 1.97 3.38 -4.00
N ALA A 38 2.70 2.37 -4.45
CA ALA A 38 3.49 1.58 -3.51
C ALA A 38 4.62 2.45 -2.98
N ASP A 39 4.97 2.27 -1.72
CA ASP A 39 6.21 2.80 -1.19
C ASP A 39 7.39 2.21 -1.98
N PRO A 40 8.47 2.98 -2.19
CA PRO A 40 9.68 2.44 -2.79
C PRO A 40 10.19 1.25 -1.96
N PRO A 41 10.87 0.27 -2.58
CA PRO A 41 11.42 -0.88 -1.85
C PRO A 41 12.34 -0.40 -0.74
N ASP A 42 12.19 -1.00 0.43
CA ASP A 42 13.00 -0.68 1.59
C ASP A 42 14.43 -1.22 1.40
N PRO A 43 15.48 -0.40 1.50
CA PRO A 43 16.86 -0.88 1.38
C PRO A 43 17.29 -1.83 2.52
N HIS A 44 16.58 -1.82 3.66
CA HIS A 44 16.83 -2.68 4.81
C HIS A 44 16.18 -4.07 4.67
N ASP A 45 15.35 -4.30 3.65
CA ASP A 45 14.66 -5.58 3.44
C ASP A 45 15.65 -6.74 3.19
N PRO A 46 15.59 -7.82 3.99
CA PRO A 46 16.29 -9.05 3.69
C PRO A 46 15.60 -9.82 2.55
N ASP A 47 16.34 -10.71 1.89
CA ASP A 47 15.77 -11.66 0.94
C ASP A 47 16.43 -13.04 1.08
N LEU A 48 15.79 -13.87 1.89
CA LEU A 48 16.17 -15.26 2.16
C LEU A 48 16.08 -16.14 0.91
N THR A 49 15.26 -15.78 -0.09
CA THR A 49 15.18 -16.51 -1.37
C THR A 49 16.39 -16.23 -2.26
N LYS A 50 17.04 -15.07 -2.06
CA LYS A 50 18.31 -14.69 -2.67
C LYS A 50 19.51 -14.87 -1.73
N ASN A 51 19.30 -15.40 -0.52
CA ASN A 51 20.32 -15.55 0.51
C ASN A 51 21.02 -14.21 0.83
N PHE A 52 20.27 -13.11 0.81
CA PHE A 52 20.73 -11.76 1.15
C PHE A 52 20.22 -11.41 2.55
N CYS A 53 21.10 -11.54 3.55
CA CYS A 53 20.78 -11.31 4.97
C CYS A 53 21.84 -10.41 5.61
N PRO A 54 21.79 -9.09 5.37
CA PRO A 54 22.82 -8.16 5.87
C PRO A 54 22.92 -8.11 7.40
N GLY A 55 21.82 -8.37 8.13
CA GLY A 55 21.81 -8.52 9.59
C GLY A 55 22.24 -9.90 10.10
N GLY A 56 22.49 -10.84 9.18
CA GLY A 56 22.88 -12.21 9.48
C GLY A 56 21.78 -13.23 9.20
N GLN A 57 22.18 -14.50 9.19
CA GLN A 57 21.28 -15.61 8.89
C GLN A 57 21.46 -16.72 9.92
N TRP A 58 20.36 -17.27 10.41
CA TRP A 58 20.35 -18.38 11.36
C TRP A 58 19.13 -19.29 11.15
N GLY A 59 19.01 -20.34 11.95
CA GLY A 59 17.85 -21.23 11.90
C GLY A 59 18.13 -22.62 12.44
N VAL A 60 17.06 -23.39 12.65
CA VAL A 60 17.10 -24.77 13.14
C VAL A 60 16.17 -25.66 12.31
N GLY A 61 16.67 -26.80 11.83
CA GLY A 61 15.90 -27.71 11.00
C GLY A 61 15.37 -27.05 9.71
N ARG A 62 14.04 -26.96 9.56
CA ARG A 62 13.39 -26.31 8.40
C ARG A 62 13.16 -24.81 8.59
N LEU A 63 13.31 -24.29 9.81
CA LEU A 63 13.25 -22.86 10.08
C LEU A 63 14.53 -22.22 9.58
N ARG A 64 14.39 -21.22 8.71
CA ARG A 64 15.47 -20.38 8.21
C ARG A 64 15.08 -18.95 8.48
N VAL A 65 16.00 -18.18 9.02
CA VAL A 65 15.80 -16.80 9.43
C VAL A 65 16.85 -15.94 8.78
N CYS A 66 16.45 -14.78 8.28
CA CYS A 66 17.26 -13.82 7.54
C CYS A 66 16.93 -12.43 8.08
N ASP A 67 17.90 -11.82 8.75
CA ASP A 67 17.75 -10.50 9.33
C ASP A 67 18.23 -9.43 8.33
N GLY A 68 17.44 -8.37 8.23
CA GLY A 68 17.74 -7.16 7.45
C GLY A 68 18.79 -6.28 8.11
N GLU A 69 19.15 -5.20 7.43
CA GLU A 69 20.03 -4.20 8.02
C GLU A 69 19.27 -3.45 9.12
N HIS A 70 19.92 -3.20 10.25
CA HIS A 70 19.27 -2.49 11.34
C HIS A 70 19.06 -1.02 11.00
N TYR A 71 17.90 -0.52 11.37
CA TYR A 71 17.60 0.89 11.40
C TYR A 71 18.33 1.59 12.57
N PRO A 72 18.48 2.93 12.53
CA PRO A 72 19.08 3.68 13.63
C PRO A 72 18.34 3.56 14.97
N ASP A 73 17.06 3.22 14.94
CA ASP A 73 16.24 2.96 16.13
C ASP A 73 16.38 1.53 16.68
N GLY A 74 17.23 0.71 16.06
CA GLY A 74 17.47 -0.69 16.42
C GLY A 74 16.41 -1.66 15.91
N SER A 75 15.38 -1.20 15.20
CA SER A 75 14.44 -2.08 14.52
C SER A 75 15.05 -2.67 13.25
N TYR A 76 14.52 -3.79 12.78
CA TYR A 76 14.93 -4.40 11.52
C TYR A 76 13.84 -5.30 10.96
N TRP A 77 13.91 -5.55 9.66
CA TRP A 77 13.08 -6.55 9.01
C TRP A 77 13.60 -7.96 9.26
N HIS A 78 12.71 -8.83 9.72
CA HIS A 78 13.01 -10.22 10.04
C HIS A 78 12.22 -11.12 9.11
N GLN A 79 12.91 -11.74 8.16
CA GLN A 79 12.31 -12.71 7.27
C GLN A 79 12.55 -14.13 7.78
N TRP A 80 11.52 -14.96 7.80
CA TRP A 80 11.65 -16.35 8.21
C TRP A 80 10.81 -17.32 7.40
N THR A 81 11.33 -18.55 7.24
CA THR A 81 10.64 -19.64 6.56
C THR A 81 9.72 -20.38 7.52
N GLY A 82 8.43 -20.33 7.23
CA GLY A 82 7.39 -21.12 7.90
C GLY A 82 6.84 -22.24 7.02
N GLY A 83 5.59 -22.58 7.27
CA GLY A 83 4.85 -23.59 6.51
C GLY A 83 5.12 -25.02 6.96
N ASN A 84 4.48 -25.97 6.30
CA ASN A 84 4.51 -27.39 6.67
C ASN A 84 4.60 -28.27 5.42
N VAL A 85 4.60 -29.60 5.61
CA VAL A 85 4.72 -30.55 4.49
C VAL A 85 3.57 -30.44 3.48
N LEU A 86 2.38 -30.05 3.92
CA LEU A 86 1.19 -30.01 3.07
C LEU A 86 1.14 -28.76 2.17
N VAL A 87 1.54 -27.61 2.72
CA VAL A 87 1.43 -26.30 2.05
C VAL A 87 2.75 -25.86 1.41
N GLY A 88 3.86 -26.50 1.79
CA GLY A 88 5.21 -26.09 1.39
C GLY A 88 5.77 -24.98 2.28
N PRO A 89 6.96 -24.45 1.95
CA PRO A 89 7.57 -23.35 2.68
C PRO A 89 6.76 -22.06 2.48
N THR A 90 6.52 -21.32 3.56
CA THR A 90 6.00 -19.95 3.50
C THR A 90 7.12 -18.97 3.83
N TRP A 91 7.05 -17.77 3.26
CA TRP A 91 8.01 -16.70 3.53
C TRP A 91 7.26 -15.63 4.30
N ASN A 92 7.65 -15.45 5.55
CA ASN A 92 7.05 -14.47 6.45
C ASN A 92 8.05 -13.33 6.66
N TYR A 93 7.52 -12.13 6.88
CA TYR A 93 8.30 -10.92 7.08
C TYR A 93 7.66 -10.14 8.22
N ASP A 94 8.44 -9.86 9.25
CA ASP A 94 7.97 -9.16 10.45
C ASP A 94 8.93 -8.00 10.75
N CYS A 95 8.40 -6.83 11.11
CA CYS A 95 9.20 -5.77 11.69
C CYS A 95 9.42 -6.09 13.18
N VAL A 96 10.67 -6.09 13.62
CA VAL A 96 11.04 -6.49 14.98
C VAL A 96 12.05 -5.53 15.59
N GLY A 97 12.17 -5.55 16.92
CA GLY A 97 13.21 -4.84 17.65
C GLY A 97 14.39 -5.76 17.99
N ASP A 98 15.55 -5.16 18.25
CA ASP A 98 16.73 -5.88 18.73
C ASP A 98 16.56 -6.36 20.18
N SER A 99 16.69 -7.68 20.39
CA SER A 99 16.67 -8.33 21.70
C SER A 99 18.07 -8.60 22.28
N GLY A 100 19.12 -8.27 21.53
CA GLY A 100 20.53 -8.48 21.88
C GLY A 100 21.01 -9.93 21.75
N ASN A 101 20.13 -10.89 21.48
CA ASN A 101 20.52 -12.30 21.27
C ASN A 101 20.00 -12.91 19.96
N ASN A 102 19.11 -12.21 19.23
CA ASN A 102 18.55 -12.60 17.94
C ASN A 102 17.83 -13.96 17.90
N VAL A 103 17.72 -14.69 19.03
CA VAL A 103 17.01 -15.96 19.14
C VAL A 103 15.51 -15.74 19.25
N PHE A 104 15.13 -14.68 19.96
CA PHE A 104 13.77 -14.19 20.04
C PHE A 104 13.76 -12.71 19.72
N PRO A 105 13.19 -12.28 18.58
CA PRO A 105 13.09 -10.86 18.28
C PRO A 105 12.29 -10.12 19.37
N ALA A 106 12.71 -8.91 19.71
CA ALA A 106 11.93 -8.05 20.59
C ALA A 106 10.75 -7.46 19.80
N SER A 107 9.78 -6.90 20.52
CA SER A 107 8.74 -6.10 19.86
C SER A 107 9.40 -4.89 19.18
N PRO A 108 8.96 -4.49 17.98
CA PRO A 108 9.52 -3.33 17.33
C PRO A 108 9.15 -2.04 18.09
N PRO A 109 10.03 -1.04 18.12
CA PRO A 109 9.72 0.27 18.68
C PRO A 109 8.59 0.96 17.90
N PRO A 110 7.85 1.90 18.52
CA PRO A 110 6.89 2.74 17.80
C PRO A 110 7.60 3.54 16.70
N GLY A 111 7.06 3.52 15.48
CA GLY A 111 7.75 4.08 14.31
C GLY A 111 8.83 3.19 13.71
N GLY A 112 9.00 1.96 14.21
CA GLY A 112 9.99 0.99 13.74
C GLY A 112 9.88 0.62 12.25
N CYS A 113 10.99 0.14 11.71
CA CYS A 113 11.21 -0.23 10.32
C CYS A 113 10.82 0.88 9.35
N GLY A 114 11.39 2.06 9.54
CA GLY A 114 11.13 3.23 8.70
C GLY A 114 9.72 3.81 8.84
N GLY A 115 8.99 3.48 9.91
CA GLY A 115 7.63 3.95 10.17
C GLY A 115 6.53 2.92 9.88
N ALA A 116 6.87 1.67 9.59
CA ALA A 116 5.90 0.60 9.38
C ALA A 116 5.05 0.30 10.64
N ILE A 117 5.60 0.58 11.83
CA ILE A 117 4.88 0.45 13.10
C ILE A 117 4.25 1.80 13.48
N PRO A 118 2.93 1.84 13.80
CA PRO A 118 2.28 3.07 14.25
C PRO A 118 2.99 3.69 15.47
N PRO A 119 3.20 5.02 15.50
CA PRO A 119 3.93 5.69 16.58
C PRO A 119 3.18 5.69 17.92
N ASP A 120 1.87 5.49 17.90
CA ASP A 120 0.97 5.39 19.05
C ASP A 120 0.77 3.96 19.54
N GLN A 121 1.47 2.98 18.96
CA GLN A 121 1.43 1.60 19.43
C GLN A 121 2.16 1.48 20.78
N PRO A 122 1.53 0.93 21.84
CA PRO A 122 2.21 0.75 23.12
C PRO A 122 3.36 -0.24 23.00
N GLU A 123 4.50 0.06 23.62
CA GLU A 123 5.58 -0.92 23.78
C GLU A 123 5.06 -2.13 24.56
N GLN A 124 5.15 -3.32 23.98
CA GLN A 124 4.69 -4.54 24.64
C GLN A 124 5.66 -4.86 25.82
N PRO A 125 5.16 -5.14 27.03
CA PRO A 125 6.03 -5.32 28.19
C PRO A 125 7.00 -6.49 27.99
N ALA A 126 8.28 -6.25 28.25
CA ALA A 126 9.31 -7.29 28.28
C ALA A 126 8.97 -8.31 29.38
N ASN A 127 8.93 -9.60 29.03
CA ASN A 127 8.71 -10.72 29.95
C ASN A 127 10.04 -11.30 30.42
#